data_AF-A0A3D5JN23-F1
#
_entry.id   AF-A0A3D5JN23-F1
#
_cell.length_a   1.000
_cell.length_b   1.000
_cell.length_c   1.000
_cell.angle_alpha   90.00
_cell.angle_beta   90.00
_cell.angle_gamma   90.00
#
_symmetry.space_group_name_H-M   'P 1'
#
loop_
_entity.id
_entity.type
_entity.pdbx_description
1 polymer ?
#
loop_
_entity_poly.entity_id
_entity_poly.type
_entity_poly.pdbx_seq_one_letter_code
_entity_poly.pdbx_strand_id
1 'polypeptide(L)'
;MQWILRLSRRLLVLVPVLFSPPLLAQPAFVDLVDFPSGEANWDRFHDLEAHLAQRFDVVCADTLCEGPYSNLRALQLRCSVRAANARVQACTWIFIASDLQVDPGTGSVLVDNRRWACALPLGTGVPVEAFHTALAGPEPLTVTLPGARQSVGEA
;
A
#
# COMPACT_ATOMS: atom_id res chain seq x y z
N MET A 1 24.15 80.89 23.65
CA MET A 1 25.04 80.08 22.79
C MET A 1 24.72 78.60 23.06
N GLN A 2 23.53 78.12 22.69
CA GLN A 2 23.24 77.41 21.44
C GLN A 2 24.05 76.11 21.23
N TRP A 3 23.77 75.03 21.98
CA TRP A 3 24.14 73.67 21.52
C TRP A 3 23.01 72.67 21.79
N ILE A 4 22.62 72.06 20.69
CA ILE A 4 21.45 71.22 20.41
C ILE A 4 21.60 69.83 21.02
N LEU A 5 20.53 69.30 21.62
CA LEU A 5 20.29 67.86 21.70
C LEU A 5 18.86 67.56 21.27
N ARG A 6 18.65 67.48 19.96
CA ARG A 6 17.45 66.87 19.37
C ARG A 6 17.60 65.35 19.48
N LEU A 7 17.06 64.74 20.53
CA LEU A 7 16.84 63.30 20.55
C LEU A 7 15.72 62.95 19.56
N SER A 8 16.11 62.63 18.32
CA SER A 8 15.21 62.03 17.34
C SER A 8 14.94 60.58 17.74
N ARG A 9 13.85 60.38 18.50
CA ARG A 9 13.29 59.06 18.84
C ARG A 9 12.72 58.42 17.58
N ARG A 10 13.57 57.78 16.77
CA ARG A 10 13.12 56.92 15.67
C ARG A 10 12.45 55.70 16.29
N LEU A 11 11.13 55.70 16.37
CA LEU A 11 10.37 54.47 16.64
C LEU A 11 10.65 53.51 15.48
N LEU A 12 11.41 52.46 15.75
CA LEU A 12 11.53 51.32 14.87
C LEU A 12 10.19 50.58 14.90
N VAL A 13 9.33 50.82 13.90
CA VAL A 13 8.09 50.07 13.75
C VAL A 13 8.46 48.69 13.20
N LEU A 14 8.58 47.71 14.09
CA LEU A 14 8.64 46.30 13.72
C LEU A 14 7.26 45.90 13.18
N VAL A 15 7.15 45.82 11.86
CA VAL A 15 6.00 45.22 11.18
C VAL A 15 6.14 43.70 11.34
N PRO A 16 5.27 43.02 12.11
CA PRO A 16 5.31 41.57 12.18
C PRO A 16 4.86 41.03 10.82
N VAL A 17 5.79 40.46 10.07
CA VAL A 17 5.46 39.65 8.89
C VAL A 17 4.77 38.40 9.43
N LEU A 18 3.44 38.34 9.26
CA LEU A 18 2.66 37.14 9.53
C LEU A 18 3.10 36.07 8.52
N PHE A 19 4.09 35.26 8.89
CA PHE A 19 4.39 34.01 8.23
C PHE A 19 3.24 33.05 8.54
N SER A 20 2.24 33.01 7.67
CA SER A 20 1.29 31.90 7.68
C SER A 20 2.03 30.65 7.21
N PRO A 21 2.15 29.59 8.05
CA PRO A 21 2.70 28.34 7.57
C PRO A 21 1.81 27.82 6.42
N PRO A 22 2.39 27.22 5.37
CA PRO A 22 1.58 26.59 4.34
C PRO A 22 0.71 25.54 5.02
N LEU A 23 -0.61 25.66 4.85
CA LEU A 23 -1.53 24.59 5.22
C LEU A 23 -1.16 23.42 4.30
N LEU A 24 -0.42 22.44 4.81
CA LEU A 24 -0.12 21.22 4.06
C LEU A 24 -1.46 20.55 3.77
N ALA A 25 -1.92 20.63 2.52
CA ALA A 25 -3.12 19.95 2.09
C ALA A 25 -2.89 18.46 2.31
N GLN A 26 -3.82 17.81 3.03
CA GLN A 26 -3.75 16.36 3.22
C GLN A 26 -3.79 15.68 1.86
N PRO A 27 -2.95 14.65 1.62
CA PRO A 27 -2.97 13.93 0.36
C PRO A 27 -4.35 13.33 0.12
N ALA A 28 -4.87 13.48 -1.10
CA ALA A 28 -6.20 12.99 -1.45
C ALA A 28 -6.30 11.46 -1.34
N PHE A 29 -5.18 10.78 -1.54
CA PHE A 29 -5.04 9.34 -1.39
C PHE A 29 -3.86 9.02 -0.49
N VAL A 30 -4.04 8.04 0.38
CA VAL A 30 -3.00 7.50 1.27
C VAL A 30 -2.89 6.00 1.06
N ASP A 31 -1.76 5.41 1.45
CA ASP A 31 -1.65 3.97 1.58
C ASP A 31 -2.61 3.49 2.69
N LEU A 32 -3.24 2.34 2.50
CA LEU A 32 -4.07 1.73 3.52
C LEU A 32 -3.30 1.51 4.82
N VAL A 33 -2.01 1.15 4.77
CA VAL A 33 -1.18 0.97 5.97
C VAL A 33 -1.07 2.24 6.83
N ASP A 34 -1.17 3.41 6.18
CA ASP A 34 -1.04 4.74 6.77
C ASP A 34 -2.38 5.45 7.01
N PHE A 35 -3.50 4.82 6.65
CA PHE A 35 -4.81 5.42 6.89
C PHE A 35 -5.20 5.26 8.37
N PRO A 36 -5.96 6.18 9.00
CA PRO A 36 -6.22 7.56 8.59
C PRO A 36 -5.07 8.52 8.91
N SER A 37 -4.04 8.07 9.62
CA SER A 37 -2.81 8.80 9.95
C SER A 37 -1.64 7.82 9.95
N GLY A 38 -0.40 8.28 9.74
CA GLY A 38 0.77 7.42 9.53
C GLY A 38 0.82 6.20 10.45
N GLU A 39 1.02 5.03 9.84
CA GLU A 39 1.06 3.71 10.50
C GLU A 39 -0.17 3.30 11.32
N ALA A 40 -1.27 4.07 11.32
CA ALA A 40 -2.46 3.75 12.14
C ALA A 40 -3.17 2.45 11.73
N ASN A 41 -2.83 1.91 10.55
CA ASN A 41 -3.34 0.63 10.05
C ASN A 41 -2.27 -0.47 10.03
N TRP A 42 -1.05 -0.19 10.49
CA TRP A 42 0.14 -1.03 10.34
C TRP A 42 -0.11 -2.50 10.71
N ASP A 43 -0.47 -2.77 11.97
CA ASP A 43 -0.62 -4.14 12.47
C ASP A 43 -1.70 -4.90 11.68
N ARG A 44 -2.91 -4.34 11.60
CA ARG A 44 -4.04 -5.00 10.94
C ARG A 44 -3.86 -5.15 9.43
N PHE A 45 -3.07 -4.29 8.80
CA PHE A 45 -2.73 -4.41 7.39
C PHE A 45 -1.75 -5.56 7.16
N HIS A 46 -0.67 -5.61 7.94
CA HIS A 46 0.33 -6.67 7.80
C HIS A 46 -0.20 -8.04 8.23
N ASP A 47 -1.08 -8.11 9.24
CA ASP A 47 -1.78 -9.34 9.59
C ASP A 47 -2.65 -9.85 8.43
N LEU A 48 -3.37 -8.94 7.76
CA LEU A 48 -4.19 -9.27 6.58
C LEU A 48 -3.32 -9.73 5.40
N GLU A 49 -2.21 -9.03 5.11
CA GLU A 49 -1.27 -9.39 4.05
C GLU A 49 -0.65 -10.78 4.32
N ALA A 50 -0.24 -11.03 5.56
CA ALA A 50 0.29 -12.33 5.97
C ALA A 50 -0.75 -13.43 5.86
N HIS A 51 -2.00 -13.17 6.25
CA HIS A 51 -3.11 -14.13 6.14
C HIS A 51 -3.41 -14.50 4.68
N LEU A 52 -3.47 -13.50 3.80
CA LEU A 52 -3.60 -13.71 2.36
C LEU A 52 -2.44 -14.53 1.79
N ALA A 53 -1.20 -14.20 2.15
CA ALA A 53 -0.01 -14.93 1.70
C ALA A 53 0.00 -16.38 2.19
N GLN A 54 -0.35 -16.63 3.46
CA GLN A 54 -0.46 -17.98 4.00
C GLN A 54 -1.52 -18.80 3.27
N ARG A 55 -2.69 -18.21 3.01
CA ARG A 55 -3.73 -18.91 2.26
C ARG A 55 -3.31 -19.20 0.83
N PHE A 56 -2.61 -18.25 0.19
CA PHE A 56 -2.03 -18.43 -1.13
C PHE A 56 -1.03 -19.58 -1.16
N ASP A 57 -0.13 -19.68 -0.18
CA ASP A 57 0.85 -20.76 -0.13
C ASP A 57 0.18 -22.15 -0.03
N VAL A 58 -0.92 -22.27 0.72
CA VAL A 58 -1.69 -23.52 0.78
C VAL A 58 -2.32 -23.86 -0.58
N VAL A 59 -2.98 -22.90 -1.23
CA VAL A 59 -3.60 -23.13 -2.54
C VAL A 59 -2.55 -23.39 -3.62
N CYS A 60 -1.38 -22.74 -3.54
CA CYS A 60 -0.32 -22.94 -4.50
C CYS A 60 0.25 -24.36 -4.44
N ALA A 61 0.50 -24.87 -3.22
CA ALA A 61 0.98 -26.23 -3.02
C ALA A 61 0.08 -27.30 -3.67
N ASP A 62 -1.22 -27.06 -3.75
CA ASP A 62 -2.19 -28.02 -4.27
C ASP A 62 -2.59 -27.80 -5.74
N THR A 63 -2.48 -26.58 -6.29
CA THR A 63 -3.07 -26.26 -7.62
C THR A 63 -2.28 -25.27 -8.46
N LEU A 64 -1.96 -24.08 -7.93
CA LEU A 64 -1.38 -23.00 -8.76
C LEU A 64 0.10 -23.21 -9.10
N CYS A 65 0.86 -23.89 -8.24
CA CYS A 65 2.28 -24.16 -8.42
C CYS A 65 2.55 -25.43 -9.28
N GLU A 66 1.52 -26.11 -9.80
CA GLU A 66 1.71 -27.26 -10.70
C GLU A 66 2.09 -26.85 -12.14
N GLY A 67 2.07 -25.53 -12.43
CA GLY A 67 2.39 -24.97 -13.74
C GLY A 67 3.89 -24.87 -14.05
N PRO A 68 4.29 -23.97 -14.97
CA PRO A 68 5.71 -23.82 -15.38
C PRO A 68 6.62 -23.31 -14.26
N TYR A 69 6.05 -22.83 -13.15
CA TYR A 69 6.81 -22.43 -11.98
C TYR A 69 6.21 -23.07 -10.72
N SER A 70 7.03 -23.80 -9.98
CA SER A 70 6.66 -24.47 -8.73
C SER A 70 6.93 -23.64 -7.47
N ASN A 71 7.50 -22.45 -7.62
CA ASN A 71 7.95 -21.59 -6.53
C ASN A 71 7.30 -20.20 -6.55
N LEU A 72 6.06 -20.11 -7.02
CA LEU A 72 5.31 -18.85 -7.00
C LEU A 72 5.18 -18.36 -5.55
N ARG A 73 5.50 -17.08 -5.32
CA ARG A 73 5.45 -16.43 -4.00
C ARG A 73 4.66 -15.14 -4.09
N ALA A 74 3.78 -14.96 -3.12
CA ALA A 74 3.19 -13.66 -2.83
C ALA A 74 4.26 -12.77 -2.16
N LEU A 75 4.38 -11.54 -2.64
CA LEU A 75 5.18 -10.49 -2.02
C LEU A 75 4.22 -9.42 -1.49
N GLN A 76 4.43 -8.18 -1.93
CA GLN A 76 3.82 -7.00 -1.34
C GLN A 76 2.42 -6.75 -1.89
N LEU A 77 1.46 -6.56 -0.98
CA LEU A 77 0.17 -5.94 -1.21
C LEU A 77 0.26 -4.46 -0.85
N ARG A 78 -0.35 -3.60 -1.66
CA ARG A 78 -0.60 -2.19 -1.32
C ARG A 78 -1.97 -1.76 -1.80
N CYS A 79 -2.61 -0.88 -1.05
CA CYS A 79 -3.94 -0.40 -1.34
C CYS A 79 -3.99 1.13 -1.26
N SER A 80 -4.59 1.76 -2.28
CA SER A 80 -4.87 3.20 -2.26
C SER A 80 -6.20 3.46 -1.57
N VAL A 81 -6.22 4.37 -0.60
CA VAL A 81 -7.42 4.82 0.10
C VAL A 81 -7.67 6.29 -0.20
N ARG A 82 -8.89 6.64 -0.62
CA ARG A 82 -9.33 8.04 -0.69
C ARG A 82 -9.60 8.54 0.72
N ALA A 83 -8.76 9.45 1.21
CA ALA A 83 -8.80 9.91 2.60
C ALA A 83 -10.13 10.59 2.97
N ALA A 84 -10.67 11.40 2.06
CA ALA A 84 -11.88 12.19 2.30
C ALA A 84 -13.15 11.38 2.64
N ASN A 85 -13.21 10.10 2.27
CA ASN A 85 -14.37 9.26 2.52
C ASN A 85 -14.07 7.82 2.97
N ALA A 86 -12.82 7.55 3.37
CA ALA A 86 -12.38 6.25 3.89
C ALA A 86 -12.72 5.07 2.96
N ARG A 87 -12.44 5.21 1.66
CA ARG A 87 -12.72 4.16 0.67
C ARG A 87 -11.46 3.69 -0.05
N VAL A 88 -11.22 2.38 0.00
CA VAL A 88 -10.23 1.69 -0.84
C VAL A 88 -10.63 1.85 -2.30
N GLN A 89 -9.70 2.34 -3.12
CA GLN A 89 -9.91 2.64 -4.54
C GLN A 89 -9.31 1.58 -5.44
N ALA A 90 -8.16 1.04 -5.06
CA ALA A 90 -7.42 0.04 -5.81
C ALA A 90 -6.47 -0.68 -4.85
N CYS A 91 -6.18 -1.94 -5.13
CA CYS A 91 -5.10 -2.66 -4.50
C CYS A 91 -4.31 -3.42 -5.56
N THR A 92 -3.00 -3.50 -5.38
CA THR A 92 -2.10 -4.29 -6.22
C THR A 92 -1.31 -5.23 -5.35
N TRP A 93 -1.28 -6.50 -5.73
CA TRP A 93 -0.51 -7.55 -5.08
C TRP A 93 0.55 -8.08 -6.04
N ILE A 94 1.80 -8.08 -5.58
CA ILE A 94 2.93 -8.56 -6.36
C ILE A 94 3.14 -10.05 -6.11
N PHE A 95 3.30 -10.79 -7.20
CA PHE A 95 3.73 -12.18 -7.18
C PHE A 95 5.00 -12.36 -8.00
N ILE A 96 5.87 -13.27 -7.59
CA ILE A 96 7.06 -13.66 -8.36
C ILE A 96 7.16 -15.16 -8.43
N ALA A 97 7.75 -15.66 -9.50
CA ALA A 97 8.21 -17.04 -9.57
C ALA A 97 9.56 -17.12 -10.28
N SER A 98 10.27 -18.22 -10.09
CA SER A 98 11.52 -18.51 -10.77
C SER A 98 11.80 -20.00 -10.91
N ASP A 99 12.25 -20.44 -12.07
CA ASP A 99 12.81 -21.78 -12.27
C ASP A 99 14.33 -21.69 -12.36
N LEU A 100 15.02 -22.47 -11.53
CA LEU A 100 16.48 -22.49 -11.45
C LEU A 100 16.97 -23.88 -11.79
N GLN A 101 17.81 -23.97 -12.82
CA GLN A 101 18.39 -25.24 -13.28
C GLN A 101 19.91 -25.13 -13.29
N VAL A 102 20.61 -26.17 -12.86
CA VAL A 102 22.07 -26.23 -12.96
C VAL A 102 22.44 -26.94 -14.26
N ASP A 103 23.18 -26.26 -15.13
CA ASP A 103 23.74 -26.89 -16.33
C ASP A 103 24.86 -27.87 -15.92
N PRO A 104 24.72 -29.18 -16.21
CA PRO A 104 25.67 -30.19 -15.73
C PRO A 104 27.01 -30.18 -16.47
N GLY A 105 27.09 -29.56 -17.65
CA GLY A 105 28.33 -29.50 -18.44
C GLY A 105 29.24 -28.33 -18.05
N THR A 106 28.64 -27.22 -17.59
CA THR A 106 29.34 -25.97 -17.30
C THR A 106 29.31 -25.59 -15.82
N GLY A 107 28.39 -26.17 -15.03
CA GLY A 107 28.13 -25.78 -13.64
C GLY A 107 27.38 -24.45 -13.49
N SER A 108 26.91 -23.86 -14.60
CA SER A 108 26.19 -22.58 -14.58
C SER A 108 24.78 -22.74 -14.00
N VAL A 109 24.31 -21.75 -13.24
CA VAL A 109 22.91 -21.67 -12.82
C VAL A 109 22.12 -20.92 -13.88
N LEU A 110 21.23 -21.62 -14.55
CA LEU A 110 20.23 -21.06 -15.47
C LEU A 110 19.05 -20.54 -14.66
N VAL A 111 18.59 -19.34 -14.98
CA VAL A 111 17.51 -18.65 -14.24
C VAL A 111 16.43 -18.23 -15.23
N ASP A 112 15.22 -18.72 -15.03
CA ASP A 112 14.00 -18.12 -15.57
C ASP A 112 13.22 -17.48 -14.42
N ASN A 113 12.70 -16.28 -14.59
CA ASN A 113 11.87 -15.63 -13.59
C ASN A 113 10.76 -14.78 -14.21
N ARG A 114 9.68 -14.65 -13.44
CA ARG A 114 8.50 -13.87 -13.81
C ARG A 114 8.02 -13.07 -12.60
N ARG A 115 7.39 -11.94 -12.89
CA ARG A 115 6.71 -11.10 -11.92
C ARG A 115 5.33 -10.73 -12.46
N TRP A 116 4.33 -10.82 -11.61
CA TRP A 116 2.98 -10.36 -11.87
C TRP A 116 2.59 -9.26 -10.88
N ALA A 117 1.86 -8.27 -11.37
CA ALA A 117 1.24 -7.24 -10.55
C ALA A 117 -0.28 -7.38 -10.73
N CYS A 118 -0.91 -8.11 -9.82
CA CYS A 118 -2.31 -8.45 -9.90
C CYS A 118 -3.14 -7.39 -9.18
N ALA A 119 -4.16 -6.86 -9.83
CA ALA A 119 -5.11 -5.97 -9.17
C ALA A 119 -6.13 -6.83 -8.40
N LEU A 120 -6.38 -6.52 -7.12
CA LEU A 120 -7.48 -7.19 -6.43
C LEU A 120 -8.81 -6.78 -7.07
N PRO A 121 -9.77 -7.71 -7.20
CA PRO A 121 -11.06 -7.40 -7.79
C PRO A 121 -11.85 -6.60 -6.76
N LEU A 122 -12.16 -5.35 -7.08
CA LEU A 122 -12.81 -4.40 -6.17
C LEU A 122 -13.96 -3.71 -6.88
N GLY A 123 -15.07 -3.50 -6.17
CA GLY A 123 -16.09 -2.54 -6.59
C GLY A 123 -15.58 -1.11 -6.49
N THR A 124 -16.30 -0.17 -7.09
CA THR A 124 -15.94 1.26 -7.03
C THR A 124 -16.05 1.78 -5.60
N GLY A 125 -14.90 1.97 -4.94
CA GLY A 125 -14.80 2.52 -3.60
C GLY A 125 -15.37 1.57 -2.55
N VAL A 126 -14.55 0.71 -1.96
CA VAL A 126 -14.94 -0.16 -0.84
C VAL A 126 -14.62 0.54 0.48
N PRO A 127 -15.54 0.66 1.45
CA PRO A 127 -15.22 1.22 2.76
C PRO A 127 -14.06 0.46 3.41
N VAL A 128 -13.09 1.16 4.01
CA VAL A 128 -11.90 0.53 4.62
C VAL A 128 -12.26 -0.58 5.61
N GLU A 129 -13.22 -0.34 6.50
CA GLU A 129 -13.65 -1.35 7.48
C GLU A 129 -14.34 -2.55 6.83
N ALA A 130 -15.11 -2.33 5.76
CA ALA A 130 -15.73 -3.41 4.99
C ALA A 130 -14.67 -4.25 4.27
N PHE A 131 -13.59 -3.63 3.78
CA PHE A 131 -12.47 -4.32 3.15
C PHE A 131 -11.75 -5.25 4.14
N HIS A 132 -11.37 -4.74 5.32
CA HIS A 132 -10.76 -5.57 6.36
C HIS A 132 -11.69 -6.68 6.83
N THR A 133 -12.97 -6.39 7.06
CA THR A 133 -13.95 -7.38 7.51
C THR A 133 -14.12 -8.52 6.50
N ALA A 134 -14.16 -8.19 5.21
CA ALA A 134 -14.30 -9.20 4.15
C ALA A 134 -13.11 -10.16 4.10
N LEU A 135 -11.89 -9.66 4.37
CA LEU A 135 -10.65 -10.45 4.27
C LEU A 135 -10.20 -11.08 5.58
N ALA A 136 -10.86 -10.79 6.70
CA ALA A 136 -10.57 -11.39 8.01
C ALA A 136 -11.07 -12.84 8.15
N GLY A 137 -11.90 -13.32 7.23
CA GLY A 137 -12.43 -14.68 7.23
C GLY A 137 -11.38 -15.75 6.94
N PRO A 138 -11.66 -17.04 7.21
CA PRO A 138 -10.68 -18.13 7.07
C PRO A 138 -10.24 -18.40 5.62
N GLU A 139 -11.08 -18.07 4.64
CA GLU A 139 -10.85 -18.36 3.22
C GLU A 139 -10.77 -17.07 2.38
N PRO A 140 -9.80 -16.17 2.63
CA PRO A 140 -9.79 -14.82 2.07
C PRO A 140 -9.64 -14.78 0.55
N LEU A 141 -9.08 -15.83 -0.06
CA LEU A 141 -8.95 -15.94 -1.52
C LEU A 141 -10.28 -16.25 -2.22
N THR A 142 -11.23 -16.87 -1.51
CA THR A 142 -12.56 -17.21 -2.08
C THR A 142 -13.58 -16.08 -1.92
N VAL A 143 -13.21 -15.02 -1.19
CA VAL A 143 -14.11 -13.90 -0.90
C VAL A 143 -14.29 -13.03 -2.13
N THR A 144 -15.55 -12.74 -2.46
CA THR A 144 -15.90 -11.67 -3.40
C THR A 144 -15.98 -10.36 -2.63
N LEU A 145 -15.04 -9.44 -2.90
CA LEU A 145 -15.02 -8.13 -2.25
C LEU A 145 -16.24 -7.30 -2.67
N PRO A 146 -16.69 -6.33 -1.83
CA PRO A 146 -17.87 -5.54 -2.13
C PRO A 146 -17.83 -4.90 -3.53
N GLY A 147 -18.83 -5.23 -4.35
CA GLY A 147 -18.98 -4.74 -5.73
C GLY A 147 -18.05 -5.39 -6.77
N ALA A 148 -17.22 -6.36 -6.37
CA ALA A 148 -16.49 -7.22 -7.30
C ALA A 148 -17.40 -8.30 -7.90
N ARG A 149 -17.00 -8.86 -9.05
CA ARG A 149 -17.71 -9.96 -9.74
C ARG A 149 -17.02 -11.31 -9.60
N GLN A 150 -15.78 -11.31 -9.14
CA GLN A 150 -14.94 -12.48 -8.97
C GLN A 150 -14.26 -12.40 -7.60
N SER A 151 -13.89 -13.55 -7.07
CA SER A 151 -13.17 -13.66 -5.80
C SER A 151 -11.72 -13.19 -5.92
N VAL A 152 -11.08 -12.91 -4.79
CA VAL A 152 -9.68 -12.46 -4.74
C VAL A 152 -8.72 -13.40 -5.46
N GLY A 153 -8.93 -14.72 -5.39
CA GLY A 153 -8.09 -15.72 -6.03
C GLY A 153 -8.32 -15.92 -7.53
N GLU A 154 -9.41 -15.38 -8.08
CA GLU A 154 -9.75 -15.49 -9.51
C GLU A 154 -9.26 -14.29 -10.35
N ALA A 155 -8.66 -13.28 -9.72
CA ALA A 155 -8.30 -12.02 -10.34
C ALA A 155 -6.90 -11.93 -10.96
#